data_AF-A0A0X1KRG8-F1
#
_entry.id   AF-A0A0X1KRG8-F1
#
_cell.length_a   1.000
_cell.length_b   1.000
_cell.length_c   1.000
_cell.angle_alpha   90.00
_cell.angle_beta   90.00
_cell.angle_gamma   90.00
#
_symmetry.space_group_name_H-M   'P 1'
#
loop_
_entity.id
_entity.type
_entity.pdbx_description
1 polymer ?
#
loop_
_entity_poly.entity_id
_entity_poly.type
_entity_poly.pdbx_seq_one_letter_code
_entity_poly.pdbx_strand_id
1 'polypeptide(L)'
;MKQFVLVLLVIASLCLAIINEEQARELFARALESWYAGDVVAARESMSQALSGLIYITDIPEFWFFTAKLDIDSGNVARALEDLRTLLVLAPTKDEAISLVKEIETFTNPLAPSTPTLSSEILKIEGFKNSVEYFYSPVSVTTLGRNVCIADKVNYRLIIYGPTGYIVHKLSFKPESVISNAFKYLYVAGEDKIALLDLENNRVEVLASNLLKPVLAGFDRLGRLWGADVDRLFCLEDGKIKFFELDDFYSIQDVEVGLKGIWILDIFKNRIVLFDFNMRKMLELPAYGSWNFELTVFEEPFILKDDTLFLVRKDGLFELGKFPQAFVTMEYNYPFLFLMDFKDHSVYVVPFKGNEPILVKIDSLSFDQDSLILSVRVENIFADPIPILGDMFQVREGGGPVFSELSLSHRKAVWLNADKDFFKKTLPTLKRGSSYAVVVKDVSQLKRDIIVSLRGKNVRIFTEDGANEEVILSGGFGHFKSSFELLQPVWNVKFTRTRPTPSDIVPVKFEIRLVGEVFSDTVYYTKGMIAK
;
A
#
# COMPACT_ATOMS: atom_id res chain seq x y z
N MET A 1 -58.21 -11.29 -35.62
CA MET A 1 -57.62 -10.38 -34.60
C MET A 1 -57.17 -11.12 -33.33
N LYS A 2 -58.02 -11.88 -32.63
CA LYS A 2 -57.63 -12.64 -31.41
C LYS A 2 -56.49 -13.65 -31.63
N GLN A 3 -56.52 -14.40 -32.73
CA GLN A 3 -55.43 -15.34 -33.08
C GLN A 3 -54.11 -14.65 -33.43
N PHE A 4 -54.17 -13.45 -34.03
CA PHE A 4 -52.98 -12.68 -34.38
C PHE A 4 -52.30 -12.08 -33.13
N VAL A 5 -53.10 -11.64 -32.16
CA VAL A 5 -52.64 -11.18 -30.84
C VAL A 5 -52.07 -12.34 -30.03
N LEU A 6 -52.66 -13.54 -30.10
CA LEU A 6 -52.13 -14.75 -29.44
C LEU A 6 -50.78 -15.17 -30.03
N VAL A 7 -50.63 -15.14 -31.36
CA VAL A 7 -49.36 -15.44 -32.03
C VAL A 7 -48.30 -14.40 -31.70
N LEU A 8 -48.65 -13.10 -31.66
CA LEU A 8 -47.74 -12.04 -31.20
C LEU A 8 -47.36 -12.19 -29.73
N LEU A 9 -48.26 -12.65 -28.85
CA LEU A 9 -47.97 -12.94 -27.44
C LEU A 9 -47.07 -14.17 -27.28
N VAL A 10 -47.28 -15.22 -28.08
CA VAL A 10 -46.44 -16.42 -28.08
C VAL A 10 -45.06 -16.09 -28.63
N ILE A 11 -44.96 -15.32 -29.73
CA ILE A 11 -43.68 -14.82 -30.26
C ILE A 11 -42.99 -13.88 -29.26
N ALA A 12 -43.72 -12.96 -28.62
CA ALA A 12 -43.17 -12.10 -27.58
C ALA A 12 -42.69 -12.89 -26.35
N SER A 13 -43.39 -13.98 -25.98
CA SER A 13 -42.95 -14.90 -24.92
C SER A 13 -41.78 -15.79 -25.31
N LEU A 14 -41.63 -16.13 -26.60
CA LEU A 14 -40.47 -16.85 -27.14
C LEU A 14 -39.26 -15.93 -27.30
N CYS A 15 -39.48 -14.62 -27.49
CA CYS A 15 -38.44 -13.59 -27.46
C CYS A 15 -37.96 -13.27 -26.02
N LEU A 16 -38.72 -13.65 -24.99
CA LEU A 16 -38.26 -13.68 -23.59
C LEU A 16 -37.63 -15.05 -23.30
N ALA A 17 -36.59 -15.41 -24.05
CA ALA A 17 -35.84 -16.63 -23.80
C ALA A 17 -35.23 -16.55 -22.38
N ILE A 18 -35.57 -17.50 -21.52
CA ILE A 18 -34.95 -17.64 -20.20
C ILE A 18 -33.46 -17.86 -20.43
N ILE A 19 -32.63 -16.95 -19.91
CA ILE A 19 -31.17 -17.08 -19.96
C ILE A 19 -30.80 -18.36 -19.20
N ASN A 20 -30.22 -19.33 -19.89
CA ASN A 20 -29.78 -20.58 -19.26
C ASN A 20 -28.38 -20.40 -18.63
N GLU A 21 -27.90 -21.43 -17.93
CA GLU A 21 -26.65 -21.37 -17.16
C GLU A 21 -25.41 -21.11 -18.04
N GLU A 22 -25.37 -21.66 -19.26
CA GLU A 22 -24.28 -21.44 -20.20
C GLU A 22 -24.27 -20.00 -20.74
N GLN A 23 -25.44 -19.48 -21.09
CA GLN A 23 -25.61 -18.07 -21.50
C GLN A 23 -25.26 -17.10 -20.37
N ALA A 24 -25.60 -17.43 -19.11
CA ALA A 24 -25.20 -16.63 -17.96
C ALA A 24 -23.67 -16.56 -17.82
N ARG A 25 -22.96 -17.67 -18.04
CA ARG A 25 -21.49 -17.71 -18.06
C ARG A 25 -20.89 -16.95 -19.23
N GLU A 26 -21.50 -16.99 -20.42
CA GLU A 26 -21.08 -16.16 -21.55
C GLU A 26 -21.21 -14.66 -21.24
N LEU A 27 -22.32 -14.26 -20.60
CA LEU A 27 -22.52 -12.88 -20.17
C LEU A 27 -21.52 -12.46 -19.09
N PHE A 28 -21.18 -13.36 -18.15
CA PHE A 28 -20.11 -13.13 -17.19
C PHE A 28 -18.76 -12.90 -17.89
N ALA A 29 -18.43 -13.73 -18.90
CA ALA A 29 -17.19 -13.57 -19.67
C ALA A 29 -17.15 -12.22 -20.41
N ARG A 30 -18.25 -11.82 -21.07
CA ARG A 30 -18.36 -10.51 -21.72
C ARG A 30 -18.24 -9.35 -20.73
N ALA A 31 -18.83 -9.50 -19.55
CA ALA A 31 -18.73 -8.51 -18.50
C ALA A 31 -17.28 -8.34 -18.03
N LEU A 32 -16.57 -9.46 -17.87
CA LEU A 32 -15.17 -9.51 -17.47
C LEU A 32 -14.26 -8.85 -18.52
N GLU A 33 -14.46 -9.15 -19.81
CA GLU A 33 -13.75 -8.49 -20.92
C GLU A 33 -13.98 -6.98 -20.94
N SER A 34 -15.24 -6.55 -20.79
CA SER A 34 -15.61 -5.12 -20.73
C SER A 34 -14.97 -4.43 -19.54
N TRP A 35 -14.97 -5.07 -18.36
CA TRP A 35 -14.36 -4.54 -17.15
C TRP A 35 -12.84 -4.39 -17.29
N TYR A 36 -12.15 -5.37 -17.87
CA TYR A 36 -10.72 -5.27 -18.16
C TYR A 36 -10.39 -4.22 -19.23
N ALA A 37 -11.31 -3.96 -20.15
CA ALA A 37 -11.21 -2.85 -21.11
C ALA A 37 -11.48 -1.48 -20.47
N GLY A 38 -12.02 -1.43 -19.25
CA GLY A 38 -12.38 -0.20 -18.51
C GLY A 38 -13.82 0.28 -18.74
N ASP A 39 -14.63 -0.46 -19.49
CA ASP A 39 -16.05 -0.17 -19.69
C ASP A 39 -16.90 -0.81 -18.59
N VAL A 40 -16.92 -0.14 -17.44
CA VAL A 40 -17.65 -0.59 -16.24
C VAL A 40 -19.16 -0.60 -16.49
N VAL A 41 -19.67 0.30 -17.34
CA VAL A 41 -21.11 0.40 -17.64
C VAL A 41 -21.55 -0.84 -18.43
N ALA A 42 -20.87 -1.15 -19.53
CA ALA A 42 -21.15 -2.34 -20.32
C ALA A 42 -20.94 -3.64 -19.52
N ALA A 43 -19.92 -3.67 -18.65
CA ALA A 43 -19.70 -4.80 -17.75
C ALA A 43 -20.89 -5.00 -16.80
N ARG A 44 -21.42 -3.92 -16.21
CA ARG A 44 -22.53 -3.96 -15.26
C ARG A 44 -23.84 -4.36 -15.92
N GLU A 45 -24.09 -3.90 -17.14
CA GLU A 45 -25.25 -4.31 -17.95
C GLU A 45 -25.20 -5.81 -18.25
N SER A 46 -24.04 -6.31 -18.69
CA SER A 46 -23.83 -7.74 -18.96
C SER A 46 -24.05 -8.59 -17.71
N MET A 47 -23.51 -8.18 -16.55
CA MET A 47 -23.76 -8.88 -15.28
C MET A 47 -25.23 -8.81 -14.84
N SER A 48 -25.92 -7.70 -15.08
CA SER A 48 -27.35 -7.60 -14.75
C SER A 48 -28.20 -8.55 -15.57
N GLN A 49 -27.85 -8.76 -16.85
CA GLN A 49 -28.51 -9.77 -17.69
C GLN A 49 -28.17 -11.17 -17.18
N ALA A 50 -26.91 -11.43 -16.85
CA ALA A 50 -26.46 -12.73 -16.35
C ALA A 50 -27.21 -13.15 -15.06
N LEU A 51 -27.37 -12.21 -14.12
CA LEU A 51 -28.11 -12.41 -12.86
C LEU A 51 -29.64 -12.56 -13.03
N SER A 52 -30.19 -12.21 -14.18
CA SER A 52 -31.62 -12.39 -14.46
C SER A 52 -31.97 -13.80 -14.97
N GLY A 53 -30.95 -14.61 -15.28
CA GLY A 53 -31.07 -15.98 -15.77
C GLY A 53 -30.96 -17.06 -14.70
N LEU A 54 -30.90 -18.31 -15.16
CA LEU A 54 -30.53 -19.45 -14.34
C LEU A 54 -29.01 -19.47 -14.16
N ILE A 55 -28.55 -19.61 -12.92
CA ILE A 55 -27.11 -19.67 -12.58
C ILE A 55 -26.88 -20.93 -11.74
N TYR A 56 -25.78 -21.64 -12.03
CA TYR A 56 -25.33 -22.74 -11.18
C TYR A 56 -25.12 -22.27 -9.74
N ILE A 57 -25.63 -23.03 -8.77
CA ILE A 57 -25.51 -22.69 -7.35
C ILE A 57 -24.03 -22.47 -6.95
N THR A 58 -23.11 -23.22 -7.56
CA THR A 58 -21.66 -23.10 -7.32
C THR A 58 -21.06 -21.79 -7.83
N ASP A 59 -21.70 -21.14 -8.80
CA ASP A 59 -21.18 -19.93 -9.46
C ASP A 59 -21.77 -18.64 -8.85
N ILE A 60 -22.89 -18.74 -8.13
CA ILE A 60 -23.55 -17.60 -7.46
C ILE A 60 -22.56 -16.75 -6.66
N PRO A 61 -21.65 -17.33 -5.83
CA PRO A 61 -20.69 -16.55 -5.07
C PRO A 61 -19.74 -15.70 -5.93
N GLU A 62 -19.40 -16.15 -7.13
CA GLU A 62 -18.50 -15.42 -8.04
C GLU A 62 -19.23 -14.31 -8.78
N PHE A 63 -20.48 -14.56 -9.19
CA PHE A 63 -21.32 -13.55 -9.81
C PHE A 63 -21.58 -12.37 -8.87
N TRP A 64 -21.92 -12.64 -7.61
CA TRP A 64 -22.18 -11.60 -6.62
C TRP A 64 -20.93 -10.83 -6.24
N PHE A 65 -19.80 -11.52 -5.99
CA PHE A 65 -18.55 -10.83 -5.68
C PHE A 65 -18.09 -9.92 -6.83
N PHE A 66 -18.16 -10.40 -8.08
CA PHE A 66 -17.81 -9.60 -9.23
C PHE A 66 -18.76 -8.41 -9.43
N THR A 67 -20.06 -8.61 -9.23
CA THR A 67 -21.06 -7.54 -9.29
C THR A 67 -20.78 -6.43 -8.26
N ALA A 68 -20.42 -6.80 -7.03
CA ALA A 68 -20.05 -5.83 -6.01
C ALA A 68 -18.82 -4.99 -6.42
N LYS A 69 -17.82 -5.60 -7.08
CA LYS A 69 -16.67 -4.86 -7.63
C LYS A 69 -17.08 -3.85 -8.71
N LEU A 70 -18.01 -4.22 -9.60
CA LEU A 70 -18.56 -3.32 -10.63
C LEU A 70 -19.38 -2.17 -10.02
N ASP A 71 -20.15 -2.46 -8.98
CA ASP A 71 -20.92 -1.45 -8.25
C ASP A 71 -20.00 -0.46 -7.53
N ILE A 72 -18.91 -0.91 -6.90
CA ILE A 72 -17.85 -0.02 -6.38
C ILE A 72 -17.26 0.85 -7.49
N ASP A 73 -16.90 0.26 -8.63
CA ASP A 73 -16.28 0.99 -9.74
C ASP A 73 -17.21 2.01 -10.40
N SER A 74 -18.52 1.86 -10.20
CA SER A 74 -19.59 2.75 -10.67
C SER A 74 -20.04 3.77 -9.61
N GLY A 75 -19.47 3.72 -8.39
CA GLY A 75 -19.82 4.59 -7.28
C GLY A 75 -21.02 4.14 -6.42
N ASN A 76 -21.58 2.96 -6.68
CA ASN A 76 -22.70 2.36 -5.93
C ASN A 76 -22.21 1.57 -4.70
N VAL A 77 -21.36 2.17 -3.87
CA VAL A 77 -20.65 1.48 -2.77
C VAL A 77 -21.59 0.91 -1.72
N ALA A 78 -22.67 1.62 -1.38
CA ALA A 78 -23.65 1.13 -0.40
C ALA A 78 -24.32 -0.16 -0.86
N ARG A 79 -24.66 -0.26 -2.16
CA ARG A 79 -25.23 -1.48 -2.76
C ARG A 79 -24.22 -2.62 -2.75
N ALA A 80 -22.98 -2.33 -3.13
CA ALA A 80 -21.90 -3.33 -3.10
C ALA A 80 -21.71 -3.92 -1.69
N LEU A 81 -21.78 -3.09 -0.64
CA LEU A 81 -21.69 -3.55 0.75
C LEU A 81 -22.85 -4.48 1.13
N GLU A 82 -24.08 -4.18 0.72
CA GLU A 82 -25.25 -5.04 0.94
C GLU A 82 -25.11 -6.39 0.23
N ASP A 83 -24.69 -6.38 -1.03
CA ASP A 83 -24.47 -7.59 -1.83
C ASP A 83 -23.36 -8.47 -1.22
N LEU A 84 -22.27 -7.86 -0.74
CA LEU A 84 -21.18 -8.58 -0.06
C LEU A 84 -21.62 -9.17 1.28
N ARG A 85 -22.42 -8.46 2.07
CA ARG A 85 -22.97 -9.01 3.32
C ARG A 85 -23.89 -10.20 3.05
N THR A 86 -24.71 -10.11 2.01
CA THR A 86 -25.58 -11.22 1.58
C THR A 86 -24.74 -12.40 1.09
N LEU A 87 -23.68 -12.15 0.32
CA LEU A 87 -22.71 -13.16 -0.10
C LEU A 87 -22.09 -13.89 1.10
N LEU A 88 -21.69 -13.16 2.14
CA LEU A 88 -21.08 -13.75 3.34
C LEU A 88 -22.06 -14.57 4.19
N VAL A 89 -23.37 -14.38 4.05
CA VAL A 89 -24.37 -15.30 4.64
C VAL A 89 -24.34 -16.66 3.93
N LEU A 90 -24.15 -16.67 2.60
CA LEU A 90 -24.09 -17.90 1.80
C LEU A 90 -22.71 -18.58 1.84
N ALA A 91 -21.65 -17.78 1.86
CA ALA A 91 -20.26 -18.22 1.81
C ALA A 91 -19.41 -17.47 2.87
N PRO A 92 -19.56 -17.82 4.16
CA PRO A 92 -18.98 -17.06 5.28
C PRO A 92 -17.45 -17.07 5.34
N THR A 93 -16.80 -18.02 4.66
CA THR A 93 -15.34 -18.19 4.67
C THR A 93 -14.64 -17.57 3.45
N LYS A 94 -15.32 -16.67 2.72
CA LYS A 94 -14.78 -16.06 1.50
C LYS A 94 -13.92 -14.84 1.84
N ASP A 95 -12.62 -15.06 2.11
CA ASP A 95 -11.72 -14.01 2.65
C ASP A 95 -11.66 -12.74 1.79
N GLU A 96 -11.82 -12.84 0.47
CA GLU A 96 -11.81 -11.68 -0.43
C GLU A 96 -13.05 -10.80 -0.23
N ALA A 97 -14.20 -11.39 0.09
CA ALA A 97 -15.42 -10.66 0.44
C ALA A 97 -15.29 -10.04 1.83
N ILE A 98 -14.72 -10.77 2.80
CA ILE A 98 -14.42 -10.23 4.14
C ILE A 98 -13.46 -9.04 4.04
N SER A 99 -12.38 -9.18 3.26
CA SER A 99 -11.38 -8.13 3.03
C SER A 99 -12.02 -6.88 2.43
N LEU A 100 -12.88 -7.05 1.42
CA LEU A 100 -13.55 -5.94 0.74
C LEU A 100 -14.60 -5.26 1.63
N VAL A 101 -15.34 -6.02 2.44
CA VAL A 101 -16.27 -5.44 3.44
C VAL A 101 -15.50 -4.59 4.45
N LYS A 102 -14.41 -5.13 5.03
CA LYS A 102 -13.58 -4.42 6.00
C LYS A 102 -12.99 -3.14 5.40
N GLU A 103 -12.59 -3.17 4.13
CA GLU A 103 -12.15 -1.98 3.39
C GLU A 103 -13.27 -0.93 3.24
N ILE A 104 -14.44 -1.33 2.75
CA ILE A 104 -15.57 -0.41 2.59
C ILE A 104 -15.93 0.23 3.92
N GLU A 105 -16.05 -0.56 4.98
CA GLU A 105 -16.40 -0.08 6.31
C GLU A 105 -15.32 0.86 6.88
N THR A 106 -14.04 0.58 6.65
CA THR A 106 -12.94 1.44 7.08
C THR A 106 -13.01 2.81 6.41
N PHE A 107 -13.32 2.87 5.11
CA PHE A 107 -13.37 4.12 4.38
C PHE A 107 -14.68 4.88 4.57
N THR A 108 -15.80 4.20 4.80
CA THR A 108 -17.12 4.82 4.92
C THR A 108 -17.46 5.30 6.32
N ASN A 109 -16.91 4.66 7.36
CA ASN A 109 -17.09 5.08 8.75
C ASN A 109 -16.04 6.13 9.15
N PRO A 110 -16.30 6.94 10.21
CA PRO A 110 -15.28 7.79 10.83
C PRO A 110 -14.03 7.01 11.20
N LEU A 111 -12.84 7.57 10.93
CA LEU A 111 -11.59 6.92 11.31
C LEU A 111 -11.51 6.84 12.84
N ALA A 112 -11.26 5.63 13.33
CA ALA A 112 -11.00 5.38 14.73
C ALA A 112 -9.55 4.87 14.84
N PRO A 113 -8.61 5.67 15.40
CA PRO A 113 -7.24 5.23 15.59
C PRO A 113 -7.19 3.96 16.43
N SER A 114 -6.55 2.92 15.89
CA SER A 114 -6.26 1.69 16.63
C SER A 114 -4.87 1.75 17.26
N THR A 115 -4.77 1.26 18.48
CA THR A 115 -3.47 0.99 19.11
C THR A 115 -2.88 -0.28 18.50
N PRO A 116 -1.65 -0.23 17.94
CA PRO A 116 -0.99 -1.40 17.38
C PRO A 116 -0.62 -2.41 18.45
N THR A 117 -0.60 -3.69 18.09
CA THR A 117 -0.21 -4.78 18.98
C THR A 117 1.08 -5.45 18.51
N LEU A 118 1.96 -5.76 19.47
CA LEU A 118 3.17 -6.54 19.20
C LEU A 118 2.82 -8.01 19.01
N SER A 119 3.34 -8.59 17.94
CA SER A 119 3.21 -10.02 17.62
C SER A 119 4.54 -10.76 17.78
N SER A 120 4.54 -12.07 17.54
CA SER A 120 5.78 -12.84 17.48
C SER A 120 6.67 -12.39 16.32
N GLU A 121 7.98 -12.45 16.53
CA GLU A 121 9.00 -12.25 15.49
C GLU A 121 8.70 -13.13 14.26
N ILE A 122 8.84 -12.53 13.07
CA ILE A 122 8.70 -13.26 11.79
C ILE A 122 10.03 -13.46 11.07
N LEU A 123 11.05 -12.66 11.42
CA LEU A 123 12.36 -12.71 10.81
C LEU A 123 13.41 -12.14 11.76
N LYS A 124 14.51 -12.87 11.92
CA LYS A 124 15.77 -12.38 12.49
C LYS A 124 16.86 -12.41 11.42
N ILE A 125 17.53 -11.28 11.24
CA ILE A 125 18.65 -11.12 10.31
C ILE A 125 19.92 -11.02 11.13
N GLU A 126 20.81 -11.98 10.95
CA GLU A 126 22.06 -12.07 11.71
C GLU A 126 23.22 -11.38 10.96
N GLY A 127 23.93 -10.49 11.65
CA GLY A 127 25.13 -9.83 11.13
C GLY A 127 26.29 -10.80 10.94
N PHE A 128 26.30 -11.93 11.67
CA PHE A 128 27.27 -13.01 11.53
C PHE A 128 26.55 -14.30 11.17
N LYS A 129 26.85 -14.87 10.00
CA LYS A 129 26.28 -16.16 9.58
C LYS A 129 27.37 -17.06 8.99
N ASN A 130 27.48 -18.28 9.51
CA ASN A 130 28.50 -19.26 9.12
C ASN A 130 29.93 -18.68 9.19
N SER A 131 30.25 -17.95 10.25
CA SER A 131 31.53 -17.25 10.47
C SER A 131 31.84 -16.14 9.45
N VAL A 132 30.89 -15.74 8.62
CA VAL A 132 30.99 -14.58 7.73
C VAL A 132 30.30 -13.40 8.39
N GLU A 133 31.02 -12.29 8.54
CA GLU A 133 30.46 -10.99 8.94
C GLU A 133 29.85 -10.29 7.72
N TYR A 134 28.55 -10.04 7.79
CA TYR A 134 27.82 -9.20 6.85
C TYR A 134 27.72 -7.77 7.39
N PHE A 135 27.30 -7.60 8.65
CA PHE A 135 27.29 -6.31 9.35
C PHE A 135 27.61 -6.43 10.84
N TYR A 136 28.02 -5.30 11.42
CA TYR A 136 28.40 -5.19 12.82
C TYR A 136 27.55 -4.18 13.61
N SER A 137 27.20 -3.05 13.02
CA SER A 137 26.55 -1.92 13.70
C SER A 137 25.33 -1.42 12.91
N PRO A 138 24.19 -2.13 12.97
CA PRO A 138 22.99 -1.74 12.23
C PRO A 138 22.38 -0.48 12.84
N VAL A 139 22.53 0.68 12.19
CA VAL A 139 22.08 1.98 12.73
C VAL A 139 20.73 2.44 12.20
N SER A 140 20.32 1.96 11.03
CA SER A 140 19.06 2.32 10.38
C SER A 140 18.69 1.21 9.39
N VAL A 141 17.38 1.03 9.19
CA VAL A 141 16.82 -0.05 8.38
C VAL A 141 15.63 0.47 7.57
N THR A 142 15.58 0.09 6.29
CA THR A 142 14.39 0.29 5.44
C THR A 142 14.09 -0.99 4.67
N THR A 143 12.98 -1.03 3.94
CA THR A 143 12.66 -2.12 3.01
C THR A 143 12.79 -1.69 1.56
N LEU A 144 13.20 -2.62 0.70
CA LEU A 144 13.14 -2.49 -0.75
C LEU A 144 12.30 -3.65 -1.31
N GLY A 145 10.98 -3.50 -1.19
CA GLY A 145 10.02 -4.51 -1.61
C GLY A 145 10.07 -5.76 -0.72
N ARG A 146 10.80 -6.79 -1.15
CA ARG A 146 10.98 -8.04 -0.39
C ARG A 146 12.27 -8.07 0.41
N ASN A 147 13.12 -7.07 0.21
CA ASN A 147 14.43 -7.01 0.83
C ASN A 147 14.40 -6.07 2.04
N VAL A 148 15.20 -6.37 3.04
CA VAL A 148 15.52 -5.49 4.16
C VAL A 148 16.89 -4.90 3.92
N CYS A 149 16.99 -3.57 3.96
CA CYS A 149 18.20 -2.82 3.72
C CYS A 149 18.72 -2.27 5.05
N ILE A 150 19.96 -2.57 5.40
CA ILE A 150 20.55 -2.29 6.70
C ILE A 150 21.78 -1.41 6.51
N ALA A 151 21.78 -0.23 7.13
CA ALA A 151 22.94 0.64 7.20
C ALA A 151 23.90 0.16 8.30
N ASP A 152 25.12 -0.23 7.92
CA ASP A 152 26.17 -0.63 8.85
C ASP A 152 27.25 0.45 8.97
N LYS A 153 27.21 1.17 10.10
CA LYS A 153 28.00 2.38 10.33
C LYS A 153 29.50 2.14 10.41
N VAL A 154 29.93 1.21 11.26
CA VAL A 154 31.35 0.92 11.55
C VAL A 154 32.07 0.39 10.32
N ASN A 155 31.38 -0.40 9.50
CA ASN A 155 31.97 -1.01 8.32
C ASN A 155 31.74 -0.25 7.01
N TYR A 156 31.03 0.89 7.04
CA TYR A 156 30.75 1.71 5.86
C TYR A 156 30.04 0.88 4.79
N ARG A 157 29.02 0.10 5.19
CA ARG A 157 28.31 -0.82 4.29
C ARG A 157 26.82 -0.54 4.31
N LEU A 158 26.18 -0.80 3.18
CA LEU A 158 24.76 -1.04 3.08
C LEU A 158 24.56 -2.53 2.76
N ILE A 159 23.78 -3.22 3.59
CA ILE A 159 23.47 -4.63 3.41
C ILE A 159 22.06 -4.76 2.89
N ILE A 160 21.85 -5.63 1.90
CA ILE A 160 20.53 -5.97 1.39
C ILE A 160 20.32 -7.45 1.68
N TYR A 161 19.36 -7.74 2.55
CA TYR A 161 18.95 -9.09 2.91
C TYR A 161 17.61 -9.41 2.26
N GLY A 162 17.50 -10.57 1.60
CA GLY A 162 16.27 -11.00 0.97
C GLY A 162 16.23 -12.51 0.68
N PRO A 163 15.29 -12.97 -0.16
CA PRO A 163 15.15 -14.38 -0.52
C PRO A 163 16.42 -15.02 -1.11
N THR A 164 17.25 -14.21 -1.78
CA THR A 164 18.52 -14.65 -2.39
C THR A 164 19.70 -14.62 -1.41
N GLY A 165 19.49 -14.22 -0.16
CA GLY A 165 20.53 -14.06 0.85
C GLY A 165 21.00 -12.62 1.01
N TYR A 166 22.29 -12.44 1.31
CA TYR A 166 22.92 -11.15 1.60
C TYR A 166 23.64 -10.59 0.38
N ILE A 167 23.46 -9.29 0.12
CA ILE A 167 24.25 -8.50 -0.83
C ILE A 167 24.86 -7.34 -0.06
N VAL A 168 26.16 -7.10 -0.25
CA VAL A 168 26.93 -6.09 0.48
C VAL A 168 27.42 -5.00 -0.46
N HIS A 169 27.00 -3.76 -0.22
CA HIS A 169 27.47 -2.58 -0.93
C HIS A 169 28.40 -1.77 -0.02
N LYS A 170 29.63 -1.52 -0.48
CA LYS A 170 30.56 -0.63 0.23
C LYS A 170 30.24 0.82 -0.08
N LEU A 171 30.23 1.65 0.95
CA LEU A 171 30.02 3.09 0.88
C LEU A 171 31.35 3.82 1.07
N SER A 172 31.42 5.05 0.55
CA SER A 172 32.58 5.93 0.71
C SER A 172 32.53 6.80 1.97
N PHE A 173 31.49 6.64 2.79
CA PHE A 173 31.20 7.40 4.00
C PHE A 173 30.47 6.50 5.01
N LYS A 174 30.50 6.85 6.30
CA LYS A 174 29.74 6.15 7.34
C LYS A 174 28.25 6.45 7.18
N PRO A 175 27.39 5.45 6.94
CA PRO A 175 25.95 5.68 6.92
C PRO A 175 25.43 5.91 8.35
N GLU A 176 24.47 6.83 8.49
CA GLU A 176 23.73 7.12 9.71
C GLU A 176 22.24 6.82 9.56
N SER A 177 21.67 7.05 8.37
CA SER A 177 20.26 6.76 8.06
C SER A 177 20.10 6.25 6.63
N VAL A 178 19.11 5.38 6.41
CA VAL A 178 18.75 4.86 5.10
C VAL A 178 17.24 4.80 4.91
N ILE A 179 16.73 5.30 3.79
CA ILE A 179 15.31 5.24 3.44
C ILE A 179 15.11 4.87 1.98
N SER A 180 13.96 4.26 1.68
CA SER A 180 13.59 3.91 0.30
C SER A 180 12.45 4.80 -0.22
N ASN A 181 12.49 5.14 -1.51
CA ASN A 181 11.34 5.73 -2.19
C ASN A 181 10.61 4.64 -2.98
N ALA A 182 9.35 4.38 -2.65
CA ALA A 182 8.46 3.49 -3.41
C ALA A 182 9.09 2.11 -3.74
N PHE A 183 9.97 1.61 -2.86
CA PHE A 183 10.74 0.38 -3.07
C PHE A 183 11.62 0.35 -4.33
N LYS A 184 12.05 1.51 -4.85
CA LYS A 184 12.91 1.60 -6.05
C LYS A 184 14.32 2.06 -5.72
N TYR A 185 14.40 3.23 -5.11
CA TYR A 185 15.65 3.94 -4.87
C TYR A 185 15.97 3.94 -3.38
N LEU A 186 17.24 3.78 -3.05
CA LEU A 186 17.73 3.92 -1.68
C LEU A 186 18.46 5.25 -1.53
N TYR A 187 18.16 5.96 -0.46
CA TYR A 187 18.80 7.20 -0.08
C TYR A 187 19.53 6.93 1.23
N VAL A 188 20.81 7.26 1.27
CA VAL A 188 21.67 7.03 2.43
C VAL A 188 22.28 8.36 2.82
N ALA A 189 22.12 8.76 4.08
CA ALA A 189 22.77 9.93 4.63
C ALA A 189 23.76 9.54 5.72
N GLY A 190 24.83 10.31 5.83
CA GLY A 190 25.83 10.12 6.86
C GLY A 190 27.07 10.95 6.61
N GLU A 191 27.87 11.13 7.67
CA GLU A 191 28.95 12.12 7.72
C GLU A 191 28.46 13.50 7.28
N ASP A 192 28.78 13.92 6.05
CA ASP A 192 28.51 15.25 5.51
C ASP A 192 27.69 15.24 4.20
N LYS A 193 27.08 14.09 3.83
CA LYS A 193 26.43 13.93 2.52
C LYS A 193 25.15 13.10 2.53
N ILE A 194 24.41 13.25 1.44
CA ILE A 194 23.27 12.42 1.06
C ILE A 194 23.59 11.80 -0.30
N ALA A 195 23.46 10.47 -0.41
CA ALA A 195 23.69 9.72 -1.64
C ALA A 195 22.44 8.94 -2.06
N LEU A 196 22.17 8.92 -3.36
CA LEU A 196 21.21 8.06 -4.03
C LEU A 196 21.94 6.81 -4.52
N LEU A 197 21.39 5.64 -4.17
CA LEU A 197 21.82 4.34 -4.66
C LEU A 197 20.73 3.78 -5.57
N ASP A 198 21.04 3.71 -6.86
CA ASP A 198 20.26 3.02 -7.89
C ASP A 198 20.88 1.65 -8.14
N LEU A 199 20.27 0.64 -7.51
CA LEU A 199 20.79 -0.73 -7.52
C LEU A 199 20.60 -1.41 -8.88
N GLU A 200 19.58 -1.03 -9.66
CA GLU A 200 19.31 -1.62 -10.98
C GLU A 200 20.43 -1.24 -11.96
N ASN A 201 20.85 0.03 -11.91
CA ASN A 201 21.89 0.57 -12.78
C ASN A 201 23.29 0.55 -12.14
N ASN A 202 23.41 -0.02 -10.92
CA ASN A 202 24.64 -0.03 -10.11
C ASN A 202 25.30 1.35 -10.02
N ARG A 203 24.48 2.39 -9.79
CA ARG A 203 24.90 3.79 -9.79
C ARG A 203 24.75 4.39 -8.39
N VAL A 204 25.80 5.09 -7.96
CA VAL A 204 25.79 5.89 -6.73
C VAL A 204 25.98 7.35 -7.12
N GLU A 205 25.07 8.20 -6.68
CA GLU A 205 25.05 9.63 -6.99
C GLU A 205 25.00 10.43 -5.69
N VAL A 206 25.97 11.33 -5.46
CA VAL A 206 25.93 12.24 -4.32
C VAL A 206 24.99 13.39 -4.66
N LEU A 207 23.89 13.49 -3.91
CA LEU A 207 22.86 14.51 -4.14
C LEU A 207 23.15 15.82 -3.40
N ALA A 208 23.78 15.73 -2.23
CA ALA A 208 24.16 16.87 -1.42
C ALA A 208 25.42 16.58 -0.60
N SER A 209 26.20 17.62 -0.33
CA SER A 209 27.48 17.57 0.41
C SER A 209 27.59 18.79 1.34
N ASN A 210 28.60 18.79 2.22
CA ASN A 210 28.84 19.86 3.22
C ASN A 210 27.70 20.02 4.24
N LEU A 211 27.02 18.92 4.54
CA LEU A 211 26.09 18.82 5.67
C LEU A 211 26.89 18.57 6.95
N LEU A 212 26.31 18.86 8.11
CA LEU A 212 27.00 18.67 9.38
C LEU A 212 26.74 17.29 9.97
N LYS A 213 25.47 16.87 10.00
CA LYS A 213 25.04 15.56 10.48
C LYS A 213 23.63 15.26 9.94
N PRO A 214 23.52 14.86 8.66
CA PRO A 214 22.22 14.66 8.04
C PRO A 214 21.54 13.37 8.52
N VAL A 215 20.25 13.49 8.84
CA VAL A 215 19.34 12.38 9.18
C VAL A 215 18.14 12.45 8.22
N LEU A 216 17.77 11.32 7.62
CA LEU A 216 16.64 11.23 6.69
C LEU A 216 15.34 10.96 7.45
N ALA A 217 14.27 11.66 7.07
CA ALA A 217 12.94 11.51 7.67
C ALA A 217 11.94 10.77 6.76
N GLY A 218 12.24 10.68 5.47
CA GLY A 218 11.40 10.02 4.48
C GLY A 218 10.77 10.95 3.46
N PHE A 219 9.74 10.46 2.80
CA PHE A 219 9.13 11.11 1.64
C PHE A 219 7.74 11.61 1.97
N ASP A 220 7.45 12.84 1.58
CA ASP A 220 6.05 13.26 1.57
C ASP A 220 5.30 12.63 0.39
N ARG A 221 3.99 12.89 0.34
CA ARG A 221 3.09 12.39 -0.71
C ARG A 221 3.42 12.95 -2.10
N LEU A 222 4.27 13.97 -2.19
CA LEU A 222 4.80 14.49 -3.44
C LEU A 222 6.15 13.87 -3.82
N GLY A 223 6.61 12.84 -3.09
CA GLY A 223 7.90 12.19 -3.36
C GLY A 223 9.11 13.07 -3.07
N ARG A 224 8.95 14.16 -2.31
CA ARG A 224 10.07 15.02 -1.87
C ARG A 224 10.70 14.41 -0.64
N LEU A 225 12.03 14.30 -0.63
CA LEU A 225 12.78 13.75 0.48
C LEU A 225 12.98 14.82 1.55
N TRP A 226 12.58 14.53 2.78
CA TRP A 226 12.79 15.39 3.94
C TRP A 226 13.81 14.80 4.90
N GLY A 227 14.41 15.65 5.71
CA GLY A 227 15.31 15.27 6.76
C GLY A 227 15.74 16.45 7.62
N ALA A 228 16.70 16.21 8.49
CA ALA A 228 17.27 17.21 9.39
C ALA A 228 18.79 17.25 9.29
N ASP A 229 19.36 18.42 9.51
CA ASP A 229 20.81 18.64 9.61
C ASP A 229 21.10 19.46 10.86
N VAL A 230 21.40 18.78 11.98
CA VAL A 230 21.67 19.36 13.30
C VAL A 230 20.51 20.18 13.88
N ASP A 231 20.29 21.42 13.47
CA ASP A 231 19.33 22.37 14.06
C ASP A 231 18.24 22.84 13.08
N ARG A 232 18.30 22.37 11.84
CA ARG A 232 17.41 22.78 10.74
C ARG A 232 16.84 21.59 9.99
N LEU A 233 15.70 21.78 9.36
CA LEU A 233 15.14 20.81 8.42
C LEU A 233 15.66 21.07 7.00
N PHE A 234 15.66 20.03 6.18
CA PHE A 234 15.85 20.16 4.75
C PHE A 234 14.78 19.41 3.96
N CYS A 235 14.52 19.90 2.74
CA CYS A 235 13.75 19.22 1.71
C CYS A 235 14.60 19.15 0.44
N LEU A 236 14.73 17.96 -0.14
CA LEU A 236 15.36 17.76 -1.43
C LEU A 236 14.26 17.61 -2.51
N GLU A 237 14.24 18.59 -3.41
CA GLU A 237 13.27 18.72 -4.50
C GLU A 237 14.03 19.09 -5.78
N ASP A 238 13.81 18.35 -6.87
CA ASP A 238 14.49 18.54 -8.17
C ASP A 238 16.02 18.62 -8.09
N GLY A 239 16.62 17.79 -7.24
CA GLY A 239 18.07 17.74 -7.03
C GLY A 239 18.64 18.94 -6.27
N LYS A 240 17.79 19.80 -5.70
CA LYS A 240 18.20 20.94 -4.88
C LYS A 240 17.76 20.73 -3.44
N ILE A 241 18.66 21.04 -2.52
CA ILE A 241 18.35 21.07 -1.10
C ILE A 241 17.86 22.46 -0.71
N LYS A 242 16.72 22.51 -0.02
CA LYS A 242 16.17 23.71 0.61
C LYS A 242 16.18 23.52 2.12
N PHE A 243 16.80 24.46 2.83
CA PHE A 243 16.82 24.46 4.30
C PHE A 243 15.67 25.28 4.88
N PHE A 244 15.20 24.86 6.05
CA PHE A 244 14.22 25.53 6.87
C PHE A 244 14.80 25.67 8.27
N GLU A 245 15.16 26.90 8.63
CA GLU A 245 15.66 27.22 9.95
C GLU A 245 14.51 27.12 10.97
N LEU A 246 14.79 26.48 12.10
CA LEU A 246 13.82 26.34 13.18
C LEU A 246 14.31 27.13 14.38
N ASP A 247 13.48 28.08 14.82
CA ASP A 247 13.76 28.80 16.05
C ASP A 247 13.78 27.82 17.22
N ASP A 248 14.78 27.99 18.08
CA ASP A 248 14.84 27.31 19.38
C ASP A 248 15.12 25.78 19.29
N PHE A 249 15.76 25.31 18.22
CA PHE A 249 16.31 23.94 18.09
C PHE A 249 17.84 23.97 18.09
N TYR A 250 18.48 23.04 18.82
CA TYR A 250 19.95 22.97 18.93
C TYR A 250 20.52 21.64 18.43
N SER A 251 19.76 20.55 18.54
CA SER A 251 20.12 19.24 18.02
C SER A 251 18.87 18.39 17.84
N ILE A 252 18.46 18.24 16.60
CA ILE A 252 17.49 17.29 16.11
C ILE A 252 18.18 15.93 16.12
N GLN A 253 17.70 15.03 16.96
CA GLN A 253 18.24 13.68 17.09
C GLN A 253 17.59 12.73 16.09
N ASP A 254 16.30 12.90 15.86
CA ASP A 254 15.47 12.03 15.03
C ASP A 254 14.32 12.83 14.40
N VAL A 255 13.82 12.38 13.25
CA VAL A 255 12.85 13.14 12.46
C VAL A 255 12.02 12.20 11.58
N GLU A 256 10.70 12.42 11.55
CA GLU A 256 9.76 11.55 10.83
C GLU A 256 8.80 12.36 9.95
N VAL A 257 8.51 11.87 8.73
CA VAL A 257 7.48 12.46 7.85
C VAL A 257 6.14 11.77 8.08
N GLY A 258 5.17 12.52 8.60
CA GLY A 258 3.76 12.11 8.65
C GLY A 258 2.93 12.58 7.45
N LEU A 259 1.66 12.21 7.41
CA LEU A 259 0.65 12.71 6.46
C LEU A 259 0.35 14.19 6.69
N LYS A 260 0.40 14.67 7.94
CA LYS A 260 0.08 16.06 8.32
C LYS A 260 1.29 16.99 8.34
N GLY A 261 2.50 16.46 8.37
CA GLY A 261 3.70 17.28 8.52
C GLY A 261 4.93 16.50 8.96
N ILE A 262 5.85 17.20 9.62
CA ILE A 262 7.16 16.67 10.01
C ILE A 262 7.25 16.68 11.53
N TRP A 263 7.56 15.51 12.09
CA TRP A 263 7.78 15.30 13.51
C TRP A 263 9.28 15.35 13.80
N ILE A 264 9.65 15.99 14.91
CA ILE A 264 11.04 16.25 15.27
C ILE A 264 11.28 15.86 16.72
N LEU A 265 12.30 15.05 16.98
CA LEU A 265 12.81 14.79 18.33
C LEU A 265 13.95 15.77 18.66
N ASP A 266 13.67 16.66 19.61
CA ASP A 266 14.66 17.56 20.22
C ASP A 266 15.10 16.95 21.55
N ILE A 267 16.29 16.34 21.53
CA ILE A 267 16.82 15.59 22.68
C ILE A 267 17.20 16.50 23.85
N PHE A 268 17.72 17.70 23.57
CA PHE A 268 18.16 18.62 24.64
C PHE A 268 16.99 19.18 25.43
N LYS A 269 15.86 19.41 24.75
CA LYS A 269 14.62 19.87 25.41
C LYS A 269 13.66 18.75 25.74
N ASN A 270 14.03 17.51 25.45
CA ASN A 270 13.26 16.32 25.76
C ASN A 270 11.80 16.43 25.24
N ARG A 271 11.64 16.81 23.97
CA ARG A 271 10.33 17.04 23.34
C ARG A 271 10.27 16.46 21.92
N ILE A 272 9.08 16.06 21.53
CA ILE A 272 8.70 15.69 20.17
C ILE A 272 7.75 16.77 19.65
N VAL A 273 8.06 17.39 18.51
CA VAL A 273 7.30 18.53 17.97
C VAL A 273 6.82 18.22 16.56
N LEU A 274 5.53 18.44 16.29
CA LEU A 274 4.96 18.37 14.94
C LEU A 274 4.90 19.77 14.32
N PHE A 275 5.46 19.91 13.13
CA PHE A 275 5.29 21.06 12.25
C PHE A 275 4.45 20.66 11.03
N ASP A 276 3.54 21.52 10.57
CA ASP A 276 2.93 21.35 9.26
C ASP A 276 3.97 21.57 8.13
N PHE A 277 3.61 21.25 6.89
CA PHE A 277 4.52 21.46 5.74
C PHE A 277 4.81 22.94 5.42
N ASN A 278 4.16 23.89 6.11
CA ASN A 278 4.45 25.33 6.06
C ASN A 278 5.30 25.79 7.26
N MET A 279 5.88 24.85 8.01
CA MET A 279 6.71 25.08 9.20
C MET A 279 5.97 25.76 10.36
N ARG A 280 4.65 25.59 10.45
CA ARG A 280 3.89 26.03 11.63
C ARG A 280 3.85 24.91 12.65
N LYS A 281 4.24 25.23 13.89
CA LYS A 281 4.14 24.29 15.01
C LYS A 281 2.67 23.95 15.29
N MET A 282 2.34 22.67 15.23
CA MET A 282 0.97 22.16 15.43
C MET A 282 0.80 21.49 16.80
N LEU A 283 1.82 20.78 17.27
CA LEU A 283 1.76 20.00 18.51
C LEU A 283 3.16 19.88 19.12
N GLU A 284 3.22 19.76 20.44
CA GLU A 284 4.42 19.39 21.20
C GLU A 284 4.04 18.36 22.26
N LEU A 285 4.86 17.33 22.39
CA LEU A 285 4.74 16.24 23.34
C LEU A 285 6.09 16.04 24.05
N PRO A 286 6.12 15.56 25.30
CA PRO A 286 7.36 15.15 25.95
C PRO A 286 7.98 13.92 25.27
N ALA A 287 9.31 13.90 25.12
CA ALA A 287 10.06 12.76 24.55
C ALA A 287 10.48 11.70 25.60
N TYR A 288 10.30 12.01 26.89
CA TYR A 288 10.57 11.11 28.02
C TYR A 288 11.99 10.50 28.08
N GLY A 289 12.97 11.20 27.50
CA GLY A 289 14.37 10.84 27.45
C GLY A 289 14.71 9.82 26.36
N SER A 290 13.82 9.60 25.39
CA SER A 290 14.08 8.67 24.30
C SER A 290 15.10 9.22 23.29
N TRP A 291 15.79 8.29 22.63
CA TRP A 291 16.82 8.57 21.62
C TRP A 291 16.29 8.52 20.19
N ASN A 292 15.14 7.88 19.99
CA ASN A 292 14.49 7.73 18.70
C ASN A 292 12.98 7.55 18.89
N PHE A 293 12.20 7.88 17.88
CA PHE A 293 10.74 7.71 17.92
C PHE A 293 10.24 7.35 16.53
N GLU A 294 9.07 6.72 16.51
CA GLU A 294 8.43 6.30 15.28
C GLU A 294 6.95 6.70 15.32
N LEU A 295 6.29 6.69 14.17
CA LEU A 295 4.89 7.09 14.06
C LEU A 295 4.00 5.88 13.76
N THR A 296 2.92 5.68 14.52
CA THR A 296 1.91 4.70 14.10
C THR A 296 1.29 5.10 12.76
N VAL A 297 0.51 4.20 12.14
CA VAL A 297 -0.20 4.50 10.88
C VAL A 297 -1.09 5.75 10.97
N PHE A 298 -1.57 6.12 12.17
CA PHE A 298 -2.37 7.31 12.45
C PHE A 298 -1.55 8.52 12.95
N GLU A 299 -0.22 8.48 12.81
CA GLU A 299 0.74 9.49 13.29
C GLU A 299 0.73 9.73 14.79
N GLU A 300 0.45 8.70 15.58
CA GLU A 300 0.71 8.78 17.02
C GLU A 300 2.18 8.40 17.27
N PRO A 301 2.99 9.28 17.88
CA PRO A 301 4.38 8.96 18.14
C PRO A 301 4.49 7.88 19.21
N PHE A 302 5.42 6.95 19.02
CA PHE A 302 5.81 5.98 20.02
C PHE A 302 7.33 5.95 20.15
N ILE A 303 7.79 5.62 21.34
CA ILE A 303 9.20 5.62 21.71
C ILE A 303 9.61 4.24 22.21
N LEU A 304 10.87 3.91 21.97
CA LEU A 304 11.53 2.81 22.67
C LEU A 304 12.24 3.39 23.89
N LYS A 305 11.98 2.80 25.05
CA LYS A 305 12.69 3.14 26.29
C LYS A 305 13.13 1.84 26.95
N ASP A 306 14.44 1.65 27.00
CA ASP A 306 15.08 0.42 27.47
C ASP A 306 14.61 -0.80 26.66
N ASP A 307 13.75 -1.63 27.24
CA ASP A 307 13.20 -2.85 26.64
C ASP A 307 11.69 -2.75 26.36
N THR A 308 11.10 -1.56 26.50
CA THR A 308 9.64 -1.38 26.45
C THR A 308 9.23 -0.31 25.44
N LEU A 309 8.18 -0.58 24.66
CA LEU A 309 7.56 0.39 23.76
C LEU A 309 6.45 1.16 24.45
N PHE A 310 6.43 2.47 24.25
CA PHE A 310 5.38 3.35 24.75
C PHE A 310 4.81 4.23 23.65
N LEU A 311 3.48 4.29 23.57
CA LEU A 311 2.79 5.34 22.83
C LEU A 311 2.85 6.65 23.63
N VAL A 312 3.15 7.74 22.94
CA VAL A 312 3.27 9.08 23.52
C VAL A 312 2.02 9.89 23.17
N ARG A 313 1.23 10.23 24.18
CA ARG A 313 0.04 11.07 24.04
C ARG A 313 0.10 12.24 25.02
N LYS A 314 -0.81 13.20 24.86
CA LYS A 314 -0.90 14.39 25.74
C LYS A 314 -1.17 14.03 27.20
N ASP A 315 -1.88 12.94 27.43
CA ASP A 315 -2.27 12.42 28.73
C ASP A 315 -1.24 11.46 29.35
N GLY A 316 -0.18 11.08 28.63
CA GLY A 316 0.95 10.35 29.18
C GLY A 316 1.52 9.28 28.25
N LEU A 317 2.21 8.33 28.88
CA LEU A 317 2.76 7.14 28.22
C LEU A 317 1.82 5.95 28.38
N PHE A 318 1.62 5.22 27.29
CA PHE A 318 0.84 3.98 27.26
C PHE A 318 1.72 2.84 26.78
N GLU A 319 1.90 1.83 27.61
CA GLU A 319 2.71 0.66 27.27
C GLU A 319 2.06 -0.11 26.11
N LEU A 320 2.83 -0.31 25.03
CA LEU A 320 2.44 -1.12 23.87
C LEU A 320 2.96 -2.56 23.97
N GLY A 321 4.03 -2.74 24.73
CA GLY A 321 4.52 -4.02 25.17
C GLY A 321 6.02 -4.00 25.41
N LYS A 322 6.52 -5.16 25.84
CA LYS A 322 7.86 -5.33 26.35
C LYS A 322 8.61 -6.43 25.60
N PHE A 323 9.89 -6.19 25.35
CA PHE A 323 10.80 -7.12 24.71
C PHE A 323 11.63 -7.91 25.73
N PRO A 324 12.10 -9.11 25.37
CA PRO A 324 12.96 -9.92 26.24
C PRO A 324 14.37 -9.32 26.41
N GLN A 325 14.77 -8.39 25.53
CA GLN A 325 16.06 -7.72 25.53
C GLN A 325 15.89 -6.25 25.16
N ALA A 326 16.89 -5.43 25.52
CA ALA A 326 16.94 -4.03 25.12
C ALA A 326 17.44 -3.91 23.67
N PHE A 327 16.84 -2.98 22.93
CA PHE A 327 17.28 -2.62 21.58
C PHE A 327 17.83 -1.21 21.58
N VAL A 328 18.75 -0.92 20.66
CA VAL A 328 19.42 0.40 20.62
C VAL A 328 18.55 1.42 19.92
N THR A 329 17.90 1.01 18.84
CA THR A 329 17.03 1.84 18.03
C THR A 329 16.00 0.95 17.33
N MET A 330 14.98 1.57 16.75
CA MET A 330 13.92 0.95 16.00
C MET A 330 13.62 1.77 14.75
N GLU A 331 13.06 1.11 13.74
CA GLU A 331 12.51 1.74 12.54
C GLU A 331 11.12 1.16 12.29
N TYR A 332 10.16 1.97 11.85
CA TYR A 332 8.80 1.49 11.60
C TYR A 332 8.37 1.69 10.16
N ASN A 333 8.12 0.58 9.47
CA ASN A 333 7.49 0.58 8.16
C ASN A 333 6.28 -0.33 8.21
N TYR A 334 5.10 0.29 8.37
CA TYR A 334 3.83 -0.40 8.53
C TYR A 334 3.69 -1.61 7.57
N PRO A 335 3.35 -2.81 8.06
CA PRO A 335 2.96 -3.18 9.44
C PRO A 335 4.12 -3.75 10.28
N PHE A 336 5.38 -3.43 9.96
CA PHE A 336 6.55 -4.03 10.58
C PHE A 336 7.34 -3.04 11.42
N LEU A 337 7.70 -3.49 12.62
CA LEU A 337 8.68 -2.85 13.46
C LEU A 337 10.02 -3.58 13.30
N PHE A 338 11.06 -2.82 12.98
CA PHE A 338 12.44 -3.29 12.89
C PHE A 338 13.15 -2.89 14.18
N LEU A 339 13.76 -3.84 14.86
CA LEU A 339 14.48 -3.62 16.12
C LEU A 339 15.94 -3.97 15.91
N MET A 340 16.84 -3.03 16.22
CA MET A 340 18.28 -3.18 15.98
C MET A 340 19.01 -3.48 17.28
N ASP A 341 19.73 -4.61 17.28
CA ASP A 341 20.54 -5.08 18.39
C ASP A 341 22.03 -4.99 18.04
N PHE A 342 22.75 -4.12 18.75
CA PHE A 342 24.20 -3.93 18.55
C PHE A 342 25.03 -4.95 19.33
N LYS A 343 24.47 -5.55 20.37
CA LYS A 343 25.16 -6.55 21.19
C LYS A 343 25.24 -7.88 20.44
N ASP A 344 24.13 -8.27 19.82
CA ASP A 344 24.01 -9.51 19.06
C ASP A 344 24.16 -9.30 17.54
N HIS A 345 24.47 -8.07 17.11
CA HIS A 345 24.66 -7.69 15.71
C HIS A 345 23.51 -8.16 14.82
N SER A 346 22.28 -7.90 15.23
CA SER A 346 21.09 -8.50 14.61
C SER A 346 20.00 -7.45 14.36
N VAL A 347 19.17 -7.71 13.35
CA VAL A 347 17.94 -6.94 13.09
C VAL A 347 16.76 -7.90 13.21
N TYR A 348 15.81 -7.53 14.05
CA TYR A 348 14.59 -8.28 14.31
C TYR A 348 13.42 -7.62 13.60
N VAL A 349 12.56 -8.40 12.97
CA VAL A 349 11.34 -7.90 12.30
C VAL A 349 10.13 -8.50 12.99
N VAL A 350 9.29 -7.61 13.52
CA VAL A 350 8.11 -7.97 14.31
C VAL A 350 6.88 -7.31 13.68
N PRO A 351 5.77 -8.05 13.46
CA PRO A 351 4.51 -7.42 13.08
C PRO A 351 4.01 -6.52 14.21
N PHE A 352 3.70 -5.28 13.84
CA PHE A 352 3.23 -4.22 14.73
C PHE A 352 2.15 -3.39 14.03
N LYS A 353 0.90 -3.82 14.17
CA LYS A 353 -0.25 -3.33 13.42
C LYS A 353 -1.47 -3.26 14.34
N GLY A 354 -2.38 -2.32 14.07
CA GLY A 354 -3.67 -2.22 14.74
C GLY A 354 -4.77 -2.99 13.98
N ASN A 355 -6.00 -2.48 14.07
CA ASN A 355 -7.18 -3.13 13.50
C ASN A 355 -7.41 -2.79 12.02
N GLU A 356 -6.72 -1.79 11.51
CA GLU A 356 -6.79 -1.34 10.13
C GLU A 356 -6.51 -2.48 9.13
N PRO A 357 -7.22 -2.55 8.00
CA PRO A 357 -6.98 -3.57 6.99
C PRO A 357 -5.69 -3.31 6.20
N ILE A 358 -5.06 -4.39 5.75
CA ILE A 358 -4.14 -4.35 4.62
C ILE A 358 -4.97 -4.48 3.35
N LEU A 359 -4.78 -3.57 2.40
CA LEU A 359 -5.54 -3.54 1.16
C LEU A 359 -4.75 -4.28 0.08
N VAL A 360 -5.31 -5.39 -0.38
CA VAL A 360 -4.80 -6.16 -1.52
C VAL A 360 -5.67 -5.84 -2.71
N LYS A 361 -5.07 -5.43 -3.84
CA LYS A 361 -5.79 -5.11 -5.08
C LYS A 361 -5.13 -5.79 -6.26
N ILE A 362 -5.87 -6.66 -6.93
CA ILE A 362 -5.44 -7.18 -8.23
C ILE A 362 -5.92 -6.21 -9.29
N ASP A 363 -4.96 -5.53 -9.90
CA ASP A 363 -5.18 -4.45 -10.86
C ASP A 363 -5.43 -4.98 -12.28
N SER A 364 -4.78 -6.09 -12.65
CA SER A 364 -4.91 -6.71 -13.96
C SER A 364 -4.48 -8.17 -13.95
N LEU A 365 -5.02 -8.92 -14.90
CA LEU A 365 -4.65 -10.29 -15.23
C LEU A 365 -4.32 -10.36 -16.73
N SER A 366 -3.20 -10.98 -17.08
CA SER A 366 -2.78 -11.21 -18.46
C SER A 366 -2.20 -12.60 -18.63
N PHE A 367 -2.16 -13.07 -19.88
CA PHE A 367 -1.60 -14.36 -20.26
C PHE A 367 -0.28 -14.17 -21.02
N ASP A 368 0.70 -14.99 -20.68
CA ASP A 368 1.96 -15.15 -21.40
C ASP A 368 2.17 -16.64 -21.66
N GLN A 369 1.78 -17.10 -22.86
CA GLN A 369 1.71 -18.53 -23.21
C GLN A 369 0.86 -19.31 -22.18
N ASP A 370 1.46 -20.26 -21.47
CA ASP A 370 0.82 -21.05 -20.41
C ASP A 370 0.89 -20.38 -19.02
N SER A 371 1.51 -19.21 -18.90
CA SER A 371 1.64 -18.47 -17.65
C SER A 371 0.54 -17.42 -17.48
N LEU A 372 0.06 -17.26 -16.24
CA LEU A 372 -0.65 -16.05 -15.82
C LEU A 372 0.33 -15.05 -15.23
N ILE A 373 0.05 -13.78 -15.47
CA ILE A 373 0.71 -12.66 -14.83
C ILE A 373 -0.37 -11.80 -14.19
N LEU A 374 -0.30 -11.66 -12.87
CA LEU A 374 -1.11 -10.72 -12.11
C LEU A 374 -0.28 -9.48 -11.80
N SER A 375 -0.90 -8.30 -11.90
CA SER A 375 -0.35 -7.10 -11.28
C SER A 375 -1.13 -6.77 -10.01
N VAL A 376 -0.43 -6.64 -8.89
CA VAL A 376 -1.02 -6.53 -7.55
C VAL A 376 -0.45 -5.33 -6.80
N ARG A 377 -1.32 -4.58 -6.12
CA ARG A 377 -0.94 -3.59 -5.12
C ARG A 377 -1.25 -4.12 -3.73
N VAL A 378 -0.33 -3.88 -2.80
CA VAL A 378 -0.52 -4.15 -1.38
C VAL A 378 -0.21 -2.85 -0.64
N GLU A 379 -1.20 -2.28 0.02
CA GLU A 379 -1.13 -0.93 0.55
C GLU A 379 -1.87 -0.80 1.89
N ASN A 380 -1.49 0.20 2.70
CA ASN A 380 -2.22 0.57 3.91
C ASN A 380 -3.46 1.43 3.55
N ILE A 381 -4.22 1.82 4.58
CA ILE A 381 -5.41 2.66 4.43
C ILE A 381 -5.11 4.05 3.86
N PHE A 382 -3.86 4.51 3.87
CA PHE A 382 -3.42 5.80 3.31
C PHE A 382 -2.68 5.68 1.97
N ALA A 383 -2.71 4.50 1.34
CA ALA A 383 -2.08 4.20 0.05
C ALA A 383 -0.55 4.14 0.07
N ASP A 384 0.04 3.99 1.25
CA ASP A 384 1.46 3.63 1.34
C ASP A 384 1.64 2.17 0.99
N PRO A 385 2.64 1.86 0.14
CA PRO A 385 2.91 0.49 -0.26
C PRO A 385 3.48 -0.30 0.92
N ILE A 386 3.04 -1.55 1.07
CA ILE A 386 3.49 -2.45 2.12
C ILE A 386 4.53 -3.43 1.55
N PRO A 387 5.67 -3.63 2.21
CA PRO A 387 6.67 -4.60 1.77
C PRO A 387 6.17 -6.04 1.96
N ILE A 388 6.63 -6.97 1.11
CA ILE A 388 6.27 -8.39 1.20
C ILE A 388 7.47 -9.18 1.76
N LEU A 389 7.48 -9.36 3.07
CA LEU A 389 8.56 -10.02 3.81
C LEU A 389 8.22 -11.48 4.14
N GLY A 390 9.24 -12.32 4.17
CA GLY A 390 9.11 -13.76 4.44
C GLY A 390 8.11 -14.44 3.50
N ASP A 391 7.33 -15.36 4.07
CA ASP A 391 6.33 -16.19 3.36
C ASP A 391 4.91 -15.65 3.52
N MET A 392 4.75 -14.33 3.65
CA MET A 392 3.45 -13.72 3.92
C MET A 392 2.47 -13.76 2.73
N PHE A 393 2.86 -14.22 1.54
CA PHE A 393 1.98 -14.22 0.37
C PHE A 393 1.66 -15.64 -0.13
N GLN A 394 0.48 -15.81 -0.70
CA GLN A 394 0.05 -17.04 -1.38
C GLN A 394 -0.82 -16.70 -2.59
N VAL A 395 -0.67 -17.47 -3.67
CA VAL A 395 -1.52 -17.38 -4.86
C VAL A 395 -2.36 -18.64 -4.97
N ARG A 396 -3.62 -18.50 -5.36
CA ARG A 396 -4.52 -19.62 -5.62
C ARG A 396 -5.18 -19.49 -6.99
N GLU A 397 -5.29 -20.61 -7.69
CA GLU A 397 -6.00 -20.73 -8.97
C GLU A 397 -7.08 -21.81 -8.82
N GLY A 398 -8.35 -21.45 -9.12
CA GLY A 398 -9.47 -22.39 -9.05
C GLY A 398 -9.64 -23.06 -7.68
N GLY A 399 -9.23 -22.38 -6.61
CA GLY A 399 -9.30 -22.85 -5.21
C GLY A 399 -8.01 -23.49 -4.66
N GLY A 400 -7.06 -23.90 -5.52
CA GLY A 400 -5.83 -24.57 -5.12
C GLY A 400 -4.60 -23.64 -5.10
N PRO A 401 -3.63 -23.80 -4.18
CA PRO A 401 -2.41 -23.01 -4.16
C PRO A 401 -1.53 -23.31 -5.38
N VAL A 402 -0.81 -22.29 -5.86
CA VAL A 402 0.15 -22.41 -6.97
C VAL A 402 1.51 -21.85 -6.59
N PHE A 403 2.57 -22.44 -7.14
CA PHE A 403 3.91 -21.86 -7.06
C PHE A 403 3.98 -20.64 -7.96
N SER A 404 4.47 -19.53 -7.43
CA SER A 404 4.52 -18.26 -8.15
C SER A 404 5.83 -17.52 -7.91
N GLU A 405 6.26 -16.81 -8.95
CA GLU A 405 7.38 -15.89 -8.90
C GLU A 405 6.84 -14.48 -8.64
N LEU A 406 7.47 -13.79 -7.70
CA LEU A 406 7.11 -12.44 -7.32
C LEU A 406 8.24 -11.49 -7.73
N SER A 407 7.92 -10.52 -8.59
CA SER A 407 8.82 -9.45 -9.01
C SER A 407 8.19 -8.09 -8.76
N LEU A 408 9.01 -7.06 -8.59
CA LEU A 408 8.53 -5.70 -8.37
C LEU A 408 8.70 -4.89 -9.66
N SER A 409 7.72 -4.03 -9.95
CA SER A 409 7.80 -3.02 -11.00
C SER A 409 7.20 -1.71 -10.50
N HIS A 410 7.36 -0.65 -11.29
CA HIS A 410 6.84 0.68 -10.94
C HIS A 410 6.01 1.25 -12.07
N ARG A 411 4.86 1.81 -11.72
CA ARG A 411 4.02 2.59 -12.64
C ARG A 411 4.17 4.06 -12.35
N LYS A 412 4.39 4.86 -13.41
CA LYS A 412 4.35 6.32 -13.31
C LYS A 412 2.90 6.78 -13.27
N ALA A 413 2.59 7.70 -12.35
CA ALA A 413 1.26 8.29 -12.30
C ALA A 413 0.99 9.19 -13.51
N VAL A 414 -0.19 9.08 -14.08
CA VAL A 414 -0.71 9.99 -15.09
C VAL A 414 -1.39 11.15 -14.38
N TRP A 415 -0.90 12.37 -14.62
CA TRP A 415 -1.49 13.59 -14.07
C TRP A 415 -2.74 14.00 -14.84
N LEU A 416 -3.83 14.20 -14.14
CA LEU A 416 -5.12 14.64 -14.68
C LEU A 416 -5.60 15.88 -13.91
N ASN A 417 -6.38 16.73 -14.58
CA ASN A 417 -7.11 17.81 -13.93
C ASN A 417 -8.59 17.42 -13.87
N ALA A 418 -9.18 17.44 -12.68
CA ALA A 418 -10.59 17.15 -12.51
C ALA A 418 -11.46 18.28 -13.06
N ASP A 419 -12.43 17.92 -13.89
CA ASP A 419 -13.56 18.78 -14.21
C ASP A 419 -14.65 18.70 -13.12
N LYS A 420 -15.74 19.46 -13.30
CA LYS A 420 -16.86 19.51 -12.34
C LYS A 420 -17.62 18.19 -12.18
N ASP A 421 -17.51 17.29 -13.16
CA ASP A 421 -18.24 16.02 -13.22
C ASP A 421 -17.30 14.81 -13.00
N PHE A 422 -16.03 15.04 -12.61
CA PHE A 422 -15.00 14.02 -12.58
C PHE A 422 -15.43 12.77 -11.83
N PHE A 423 -15.94 12.92 -10.60
CA PHE A 423 -16.35 11.79 -9.77
C PHE A 423 -17.55 11.02 -10.35
N LYS A 424 -18.42 11.68 -11.11
CA LYS A 424 -19.66 11.07 -11.66
C LYS A 424 -19.47 10.48 -13.05
N LYS A 425 -18.64 11.08 -13.89
CA LYS A 425 -18.50 10.70 -15.31
C LYS A 425 -17.14 10.10 -15.62
N THR A 426 -16.07 10.75 -15.16
CA THR A 426 -14.70 10.37 -15.55
C THR A 426 -14.16 9.21 -14.71
N LEU A 427 -14.34 9.26 -13.39
CA LEU A 427 -13.88 8.21 -12.48
C LEU A 427 -14.44 6.81 -12.86
N PRO A 428 -15.72 6.64 -13.20
CA PRO A 428 -16.25 5.36 -13.69
C PRO A 428 -15.53 4.81 -14.94
N THR A 429 -15.03 5.68 -15.82
CA THR A 429 -14.36 5.28 -17.07
C THR A 429 -12.85 5.09 -16.95
N LEU A 430 -12.24 5.45 -15.81
CA LEU A 430 -10.81 5.24 -15.62
C LEU A 430 -10.49 3.74 -15.58
N LYS A 431 -9.51 3.33 -16.39
CA LYS A 431 -9.06 1.95 -16.49
C LYS A 431 -8.34 1.52 -15.21
N ARG A 432 -8.69 0.34 -14.68
CA ARG A 432 -7.94 -0.34 -13.61
C ARG A 432 -6.51 -0.68 -14.05
N GLY A 433 -5.61 -0.76 -13.08
CA GLY A 433 -4.19 -1.06 -13.29
C GLY A 433 -3.37 0.05 -13.94
N SER A 434 -3.91 1.26 -14.02
CA SER A 434 -3.11 2.47 -14.21
C SER A 434 -2.82 3.12 -12.84
N SER A 435 -2.07 4.21 -12.83
CA SER A 435 -1.85 5.04 -11.65
C SER A 435 -2.23 6.47 -12.03
N TYR A 436 -3.11 7.11 -11.26
CA TYR A 436 -3.61 8.45 -11.58
C TYR A 436 -3.37 9.41 -10.43
N ALA A 437 -2.83 10.58 -10.75
CA ALA A 437 -2.71 11.71 -9.85
C ALA A 437 -3.66 12.81 -10.35
N VAL A 438 -4.73 13.08 -9.61
CA VAL A 438 -5.81 13.95 -10.07
C VAL A 438 -5.83 15.23 -9.25
N VAL A 439 -5.60 16.35 -9.92
CA VAL A 439 -5.69 17.67 -9.29
C VAL A 439 -7.15 18.12 -9.23
N VAL A 440 -7.64 18.38 -8.02
CA VAL A 440 -9.01 18.79 -7.74
C VAL A 440 -9.00 20.16 -7.08
N LYS A 441 -9.79 21.09 -7.62
CA LYS A 441 -9.93 22.45 -7.06
C LYS A 441 -10.99 22.52 -5.97
N ASP A 442 -12.04 21.72 -6.07
CA ASP A 442 -13.16 21.68 -5.13
C ASP A 442 -13.40 20.24 -4.69
N VAL A 443 -13.05 19.95 -3.45
CA VAL A 443 -13.22 18.63 -2.82
C VAL A 443 -14.57 18.47 -2.12
N SER A 444 -15.49 19.43 -2.22
CA SER A 444 -16.83 19.31 -1.61
C SER A 444 -17.63 18.11 -2.09
N GLN A 445 -17.36 17.65 -3.32
CA GLN A 445 -17.97 16.44 -3.88
C GLN A 445 -17.26 15.15 -3.45
N LEU A 446 -16.04 15.23 -2.93
CA LEU A 446 -15.27 14.08 -2.49
C LEU A 446 -15.83 13.59 -1.15
N LYS A 447 -16.59 12.51 -1.22
CA LYS A 447 -17.19 11.84 -0.06
C LYS A 447 -16.46 10.54 0.25
N ARG A 448 -16.66 10.04 1.47
CA ARG A 448 -16.05 8.79 1.96
C ARG A 448 -16.36 7.55 1.12
N ASP A 449 -17.55 7.44 0.56
CA ASP A 449 -17.92 6.35 -0.35
C ASP A 449 -17.09 6.37 -1.64
N ILE A 450 -16.84 7.56 -2.20
CA ILE A 450 -16.02 7.74 -3.41
C ILE A 450 -14.57 7.27 -3.18
N ILE A 451 -14.05 7.34 -1.96
CA ILE A 451 -12.70 6.86 -1.62
C ILE A 451 -12.53 5.38 -2.00
N VAL A 452 -13.53 4.53 -1.75
CA VAL A 452 -13.46 3.10 -2.10
C VAL A 452 -13.24 2.92 -3.60
N SER A 453 -13.97 3.67 -4.43
CA SER A 453 -13.82 3.65 -5.89
C SER A 453 -12.47 4.18 -6.35
N LEU A 454 -11.99 5.29 -5.75
CA LEU A 454 -10.67 5.86 -6.04
C LEU A 454 -9.55 4.86 -5.75
N ARG A 455 -9.60 4.20 -4.58
CA ARG A 455 -8.62 3.20 -4.16
C ARG A 455 -8.67 1.94 -5.03
N GLY A 456 -9.86 1.50 -5.42
CA GLY A 456 -10.05 0.43 -6.40
C GLY A 456 -9.40 0.73 -7.75
N LYS A 457 -9.37 1.99 -8.18
CA LYS A 457 -8.81 2.43 -9.46
C LYS A 457 -7.42 3.08 -9.38
N ASN A 458 -6.80 3.05 -8.20
CA ASN A 458 -5.48 3.65 -7.93
C ASN A 458 -5.41 5.15 -8.31
N VAL A 459 -6.41 5.90 -7.84
CA VAL A 459 -6.53 7.34 -8.06
C VAL A 459 -6.22 8.08 -6.77
N ARG A 460 -5.21 8.95 -6.81
CA ARG A 460 -4.81 9.82 -5.71
C ARG A 460 -5.26 11.25 -5.99
N ILE A 461 -5.85 11.91 -5.00
CA ILE A 461 -6.36 13.28 -5.15
C ILE A 461 -5.34 14.29 -4.66
N PHE A 462 -5.07 15.32 -5.45
CA PHE A 462 -4.19 16.42 -5.08
C PHE A 462 -4.95 17.73 -5.10
N THR A 463 -4.72 18.58 -4.11
CA THR A 463 -5.35 19.90 -3.99
C THR A 463 -4.28 20.98 -3.83
N GLU A 464 -4.57 22.19 -4.31
CA GLU A 464 -3.69 23.35 -4.10
C GLU A 464 -3.84 23.92 -2.67
N ASP A 465 -5.01 23.70 -2.06
CA ASP A 465 -5.33 24.01 -0.67
C ASP A 465 -5.11 22.80 0.25
N GLY A 466 -4.94 23.02 1.56
CA GLY A 466 -4.63 21.97 2.53
C GLY A 466 -5.50 20.69 2.44
N ALA A 467 -4.94 19.54 2.84
CA ALA A 467 -5.59 18.25 2.70
C ALA A 467 -6.63 18.01 3.81
N ASN A 468 -7.86 17.66 3.42
CA ASN A 468 -8.83 17.05 4.33
C ASN A 468 -8.61 15.54 4.46
N GLU A 469 -9.37 14.89 5.35
CA GLU A 469 -9.22 13.45 5.61
C GLU A 469 -9.46 12.60 4.36
N GLU A 470 -10.46 12.96 3.54
CA GLU A 470 -10.78 12.25 2.31
C GLU A 470 -9.64 12.31 1.27
N VAL A 471 -8.99 13.46 1.14
CA VAL A 471 -7.79 13.61 0.29
C VAL A 471 -6.67 12.70 0.78
N ILE A 472 -6.41 12.67 2.09
CA ILE A 472 -5.37 11.83 2.69
C ILE A 472 -5.68 10.33 2.48
N LEU A 473 -6.94 9.91 2.71
CA LEU A 473 -7.38 8.53 2.48
C LEU A 473 -7.32 8.09 1.02
N SER A 474 -7.35 9.02 0.06
CA SER A 474 -7.10 8.69 -1.34
C SER A 474 -5.62 8.37 -1.65
N GLY A 475 -4.70 8.58 -0.69
CA GLY A 475 -3.24 8.59 -0.92
C GLY A 475 -2.72 9.93 -1.47
N GLY A 476 -3.53 10.97 -1.32
CA GLY A 476 -3.37 12.29 -1.89
C GLY A 476 -2.62 13.30 -1.04
N PHE A 477 -2.59 14.56 -1.50
CA PHE A 477 -1.91 15.67 -0.79
C PHE A 477 -2.46 17.05 -1.13
N GLY A 478 -2.44 17.99 -0.16
CA GLY A 478 -3.04 19.32 -0.32
C GLY A 478 -2.09 20.51 -0.45
N HIS A 479 -0.77 20.33 -0.36
CA HIS A 479 0.17 21.42 -0.67
C HIS A 479 0.83 21.22 -2.02
N PHE A 480 0.02 20.85 -3.01
CA PHE A 480 0.48 20.61 -4.38
C PHE A 480 0.61 21.92 -5.16
N LYS A 481 1.74 22.08 -5.87
CA LYS A 481 2.00 23.26 -6.73
C LYS A 481 2.31 22.90 -8.18
N SER A 482 2.90 21.73 -8.42
CA SER A 482 3.33 21.30 -9.75
C SER A 482 3.50 19.79 -9.81
N SER A 483 3.28 19.21 -11.00
CA SER A 483 3.45 17.79 -11.26
C SER A 483 4.91 17.37 -11.15
N PHE A 484 5.13 16.16 -10.65
CA PHE A 484 6.44 15.51 -10.55
C PHE A 484 6.26 14.01 -10.86
N GLU A 485 7.37 13.27 -10.96
CA GLU A 485 7.30 11.83 -11.14
C GLU A 485 6.84 11.14 -9.85
N LEU A 486 5.61 10.65 -9.86
CA LEU A 486 5.07 9.83 -8.78
C LEU A 486 5.12 8.36 -9.19
N LEU A 487 5.86 7.56 -8.43
CA LEU A 487 6.00 6.12 -8.65
C LEU A 487 5.04 5.35 -7.74
N GLN A 488 4.33 4.39 -8.33
CA GLN A 488 3.57 3.39 -7.61
C GLN A 488 4.26 2.04 -7.76
N PRO A 489 4.71 1.39 -6.68
CA PRO A 489 5.16 0.02 -6.74
C PRO A 489 3.99 -0.93 -7.02
N VAL A 490 4.24 -1.91 -7.89
CA VAL A 490 3.29 -2.94 -8.30
C VAL A 490 4.02 -4.27 -8.36
N TRP A 491 3.46 -5.24 -7.65
CA TRP A 491 3.93 -6.62 -7.64
C TRP A 491 3.44 -7.35 -8.88
N ASN A 492 4.35 -7.91 -9.66
CA ASN A 492 4.01 -8.82 -10.76
C ASN A 492 4.19 -10.25 -10.28
N VAL A 493 3.11 -11.01 -10.35
CA VAL A 493 3.02 -12.38 -9.88
C VAL A 493 2.86 -13.29 -11.09
N LYS A 494 3.89 -14.07 -11.39
CA LYS A 494 3.90 -15.00 -12.54
C LYS A 494 3.77 -16.44 -12.06
N PHE A 495 2.89 -17.22 -12.66
CA PHE A 495 2.79 -18.66 -12.40
C PHE A 495 2.27 -19.41 -13.62
N THR A 496 2.66 -20.68 -13.75
CA THR A 496 2.15 -21.58 -14.79
C THR A 496 0.76 -22.06 -14.43
N ARG A 497 -0.16 -22.01 -15.39
CA ARG A 497 -1.52 -22.52 -15.23
C ARG A 497 -1.53 -23.99 -14.86
N THR A 498 -2.36 -24.33 -13.88
CA THR A 498 -2.61 -25.72 -13.51
C THR A 498 -3.67 -26.37 -14.40
N ARG A 499 -4.54 -25.56 -15.03
CA ARG A 499 -5.66 -26.05 -15.84
C ARG A 499 -5.44 -25.75 -17.33
N PRO A 500 -5.30 -26.76 -18.21
CA PRO A 500 -5.01 -26.56 -19.63
C PRO A 500 -6.16 -25.90 -20.40
N THR A 501 -7.42 -26.16 -20.04
CA THR A 501 -8.59 -25.47 -20.64
C THR A 501 -9.73 -25.41 -19.62
N PRO A 502 -10.15 -24.23 -19.14
CA PRO A 502 -11.29 -24.13 -18.24
C PRO A 502 -12.59 -24.46 -18.95
N SER A 503 -13.44 -25.26 -18.31
CA SER A 503 -14.87 -25.33 -18.60
C SER A 503 -15.65 -24.16 -17.97
N ASP A 504 -15.03 -23.45 -17.03
CA ASP A 504 -15.73 -22.64 -16.03
C ASP A 504 -15.07 -21.26 -15.79
N ILE A 505 -15.71 -20.46 -14.94
CA ILE A 505 -15.15 -19.24 -14.36
C ILE A 505 -14.04 -19.65 -13.40
N VAL A 506 -12.79 -19.28 -13.68
CA VAL A 506 -11.66 -19.62 -12.83
C VAL A 506 -11.28 -18.43 -11.96
N PRO A 507 -11.49 -18.49 -10.64
CA PRO A 507 -10.98 -17.48 -9.73
C PRO A 507 -9.47 -17.60 -9.60
N VAL A 508 -8.80 -16.45 -9.60
CA VAL A 508 -7.38 -16.30 -9.29
C VAL A 508 -7.26 -15.30 -8.15
N LYS A 509 -6.76 -15.78 -7.02
CA LYS A 509 -6.70 -15.05 -5.75
C LYS A 509 -5.26 -14.79 -5.35
N PHE A 510 -5.00 -13.58 -4.87
CA PHE A 510 -3.75 -13.21 -4.23
C PHE A 510 -4.02 -12.92 -2.75
N GLU A 511 -3.27 -13.55 -1.86
CA GLU A 511 -3.45 -13.50 -0.41
C GLU A 511 -2.21 -12.96 0.27
N ILE A 512 -2.41 -12.09 1.25
CA ILE A 512 -1.44 -11.70 2.25
C ILE A 512 -1.91 -12.27 3.60
N ARG A 513 -1.03 -13.01 4.28
CA ARG A 513 -1.28 -13.64 5.57
C ARG A 513 -0.37 -12.99 6.61
N LEU A 514 -0.96 -12.37 7.62
CA LEU A 514 -0.21 -11.65 8.66
C LEU A 514 -0.96 -11.71 9.99
N VAL A 515 -0.28 -12.11 11.07
CA VAL A 515 -0.84 -12.25 12.44
C VAL A 515 -2.18 -13.03 12.47
N GLY A 516 -2.28 -14.10 11.68
CA GLY A 516 -3.49 -14.93 11.62
C GLY A 516 -4.67 -14.30 10.85
N GLU A 517 -4.54 -13.09 10.31
CA GLU A 517 -5.49 -12.49 9.37
C GLU A 517 -5.11 -12.83 7.92
N VAL A 518 -6.11 -12.94 7.05
CA VAL A 518 -5.96 -13.09 5.59
C VAL A 518 -6.56 -11.88 4.90
N PHE A 519 -5.74 -11.18 4.13
CA PHE A 519 -6.13 -10.06 3.28
C PHE A 519 -6.02 -10.53 1.83
N SER A 520 -7.06 -10.33 1.03
CA SER A 520 -7.04 -10.86 -0.34
C SER A 520 -7.96 -10.14 -1.31
N ASP A 521 -7.65 -10.31 -2.59
CA ASP A 521 -8.53 -9.95 -3.69
C ASP A 521 -8.53 -11.09 -4.72
N THR A 522 -9.61 -11.17 -5.49
CA THR A 522 -9.85 -12.19 -6.51
C THR A 522 -10.19 -11.53 -7.84
N VAL A 523 -9.60 -12.05 -8.91
CA VAL A 523 -9.99 -11.79 -10.30
C VAL A 523 -10.32 -13.09 -10.99
N TYR A 524 -10.88 -12.99 -12.19
CA TYR A 524 -11.38 -14.16 -12.92
C TYR A 524 -10.74 -14.23 -14.30
N TYR A 525 -10.71 -15.45 -14.83
CA TYR A 525 -10.59 -15.66 -16.26
C TYR A 525 -11.51 -16.78 -16.72
N THR A 526 -11.83 -16.78 -18.01
CA THR A 526 -12.72 -17.76 -18.63
C THR A 526 -12.04 -18.39 -19.85
N LYS A 527 -12.63 -19.44 -20.41
CA LYS A 527 -12.16 -20.10 -21.63
C LYS A 527 -11.94 -19.15 -22.80
N GLY A 528 -12.84 -18.17 -22.98
CA GLY A 528 -12.80 -17.23 -24.11
C GLY A 528 -11.59 -16.29 -24.09
N MET A 529 -11.01 -16.06 -22.91
CA MET A 529 -9.89 -15.15 -22.71
C MET A 529 -8.51 -15.80 -22.93
N ILE A 530 -8.46 -17.13 -22.94
CA ILE A 530 -7.22 -17.85 -23.21
C ILE A 530 -7.04 -17.82 -24.71
N ALA A 531 -6.03 -17.07 -25.17
CA ALA A 531 -5.75 -16.93 -26.59
C ALA A 531 -5.64 -18.31 -27.28
N LYS A 532 -6.23 -18.38 -28.47
CA LYS A 532 -5.99 -19.44 -29.46
C LYS A 532 -4.52 -19.49 -29.87
#